data_AF-A0A1S4ARF1-F1
#
_entry.id   AF-A0A1S4ARF1-F1
#
_cell.length_a   1.000
_cell.length_b   1.000
_cell.length_c   1.000
_cell.angle_alpha   90.00
_cell.angle_beta   90.00
_cell.angle_gamma   90.00
#
_symmetry.space_group_name_H-M   'P 1'
#
loop_
_entity.id
_entity.type
_entity.pdbx_description
1 polymer ?
#
loop_
_entity_poly.entity_id
_entity_poly.type
_entity_poly.pdbx_seq_one_letter_code
_entity_poly.pdbx_strand_id
1 'polypeptide(L)'
;MDKKIILLSFLCISLQLSFVSAQLQVGFYNTKARCPRAESIVRDTVRSRFFADRSITAALLRMYFHDCFVRGCDASILIDSKNTKNKKSEKNAGANGSVRGYELIDQIKSKLEATCAMTVSCADIIALATRDAVALAGGPSYSIPTGRRDGLVSDPSQVNLPGPSLTVPQAFQFFKNKGFTMNDMVTLLGGHTVGITHCSLFKGDRLSRADGSMDTNLFNRLRKTCSSSGDPSVFLDQNTSFVVDNSFYKQLRLKKGILKVDQLLASDKSTAGAVANFAANPRAFQQAFANALIKLGNTQVLTGKSGEIRRNCRAFNPPQLKSPPPPPPKIVKSPPPPPPKILKSPPPPPPKYQSNFLANFTITGAETRFKSTDESVRKLEAQLQSYMLSNDSRIEDLGKKINKLMKRIISPQGEILGSAPTEGLQIMWSGNRPRTWENGKSSLGRSQGNFSHSGGKFHILKE
;
A
#
# COMPACT_ATOMS: atom_id res chain seq x y z
N MET A 1 -20.41 -42.15 35.08
CA MET A 1 -19.48 -41.03 35.33
C MET A 1 -20.13 -40.11 36.34
N ASP A 2 -19.43 -39.78 37.42
CA ASP A 2 -19.94 -38.93 38.50
C ASP A 2 -20.46 -37.59 37.98
N LYS A 3 -21.65 -37.20 38.43
CA LYS A 3 -22.29 -35.92 38.01
C LYS A 3 -21.41 -34.70 38.32
N LYS A 4 -20.52 -34.80 39.32
CA LYS A 4 -19.51 -33.78 39.65
C LYS A 4 -18.37 -33.70 38.62
N ILE A 5 -17.97 -34.83 38.03
CA ILE A 5 -16.95 -34.90 36.97
C ILE A 5 -17.49 -34.31 35.66
N ILE A 6 -18.77 -34.54 35.35
CA ILE A 6 -19.44 -33.95 34.19
C ILE A 6 -19.58 -32.43 34.35
N LEU A 7 -19.88 -31.93 35.56
CA LEU A 7 -19.99 -30.50 35.80
C LEU A 7 -18.63 -29.77 35.72
N LEU A 8 -17.55 -30.39 36.23
CA LEU A 8 -16.19 -29.86 36.10
C LEU A 8 -15.67 -29.88 34.66
N SER A 9 -16.02 -30.89 33.86
CA SER A 9 -15.63 -30.94 32.44
C SER A 9 -16.35 -29.87 31.61
N PHE A 10 -17.63 -29.61 31.87
CA PHE A 10 -18.37 -28.50 31.24
C PHE A 10 -17.83 -27.12 31.67
N LEU A 11 -17.37 -26.95 32.91
CA LEU A 11 -16.76 -25.70 33.40
C LEU A 11 -15.36 -25.45 32.78
N CYS A 12 -14.56 -26.50 32.55
CA CYS A 12 -13.27 -26.40 31.86
C CYS A 12 -13.42 -26.13 30.35
N ILE A 13 -14.45 -26.69 29.70
CA ILE A 13 -14.73 -26.46 28.27
C ILE A 13 -15.27 -25.05 28.02
N SER A 14 -16.05 -24.49 28.96
CA SER A 14 -16.51 -23.09 28.89
C SER A 14 -15.44 -22.05 29.24
N LEU A 15 -14.35 -22.46 29.91
CA LEU A 15 -13.15 -21.63 30.13
C LEU A 15 -12.16 -21.65 28.96
N GLN A 16 -12.44 -22.41 27.89
CA GLN A 16 -11.78 -22.25 26.59
C GLN A 16 -12.45 -21.15 25.75
N LEU A 17 -12.70 -19.99 26.37
CA LEU A 17 -12.85 -18.75 25.63
C LEU A 17 -11.62 -18.61 24.76
N SER A 18 -11.83 -18.76 23.45
CA SER A 18 -10.79 -18.76 22.44
C SER A 18 -9.86 -17.57 22.68
N PHE A 19 -8.63 -17.84 23.11
CA PHE A 19 -7.54 -16.90 22.91
C PHE A 19 -7.33 -16.82 21.41
N VAL A 20 -8.17 -16.06 20.71
CA VAL A 20 -7.94 -15.66 19.32
C VAL A 20 -6.74 -14.72 19.39
N SER A 21 -5.54 -15.30 19.29
CA SER A 21 -4.37 -14.52 18.91
C SER A 21 -4.72 -13.91 17.55
N ALA A 22 -4.78 -12.58 17.48
CA ALA A 22 -5.03 -11.89 16.22
C ALA A 22 -3.81 -12.11 15.31
N GLN A 23 -3.74 -13.26 14.66
CA GLN A 23 -2.67 -13.61 13.75
C GLN A 23 -2.83 -12.83 12.45
N LEU A 24 -1.71 -12.58 11.78
CA LEU A 24 -1.73 -11.97 10.46
C LEU A 24 -2.53 -12.86 9.51
N GLN A 25 -3.36 -12.25 8.67
CA GLN A 25 -4.13 -12.99 7.67
C GLN A 25 -4.22 -12.21 6.37
N VAL A 26 -4.27 -12.94 5.26
CA VAL A 26 -4.61 -12.34 3.97
C VAL A 26 -6.05 -11.84 4.04
N GLY A 27 -6.29 -10.61 3.58
CA GLY A 27 -7.61 -10.00 3.64
C GLY A 27 -8.04 -9.58 5.05
N PHE A 28 -7.09 -9.26 5.95
CA PHE A 28 -7.40 -8.83 7.32
C PHE A 28 -8.40 -7.67 7.37
N TYR A 29 -8.39 -6.78 6.37
CA TYR A 29 -9.27 -5.60 6.30
C TYR A 29 -10.57 -5.81 5.49
N ASN A 30 -10.80 -6.98 4.89
CA ASN A 30 -11.88 -7.22 3.91
C ASN A 30 -13.30 -7.12 4.46
N THR A 31 -13.48 -7.13 5.78
CA THR A 31 -14.81 -7.00 6.38
C THR A 31 -15.26 -5.55 6.41
N LYS A 32 -16.56 -5.31 6.22
CA LYS A 32 -17.14 -3.95 6.29
C LYS A 32 -16.84 -3.23 7.61
N ALA A 33 -16.75 -3.99 8.71
CA ALA A 33 -16.44 -3.46 10.03
C ALA A 33 -14.98 -3.02 10.21
N ARG A 34 -14.08 -3.38 9.27
CA ARG A 34 -12.66 -3.03 9.32
C ARG A 34 -12.38 -1.92 8.30
N CYS A 35 -12.02 -2.25 7.07
CA CYS A 35 -11.79 -1.26 6.03
C CYS A 35 -11.65 -1.95 4.66
N PRO A 36 -12.76 -2.36 4.01
CA PRO A 36 -12.68 -3.21 2.82
C PRO A 36 -11.97 -2.55 1.63
N ARG A 37 -11.81 -1.22 1.67
CA ARG A 37 -11.10 -0.43 0.65
C ARG A 37 -9.61 -0.21 0.96
N ALA A 38 -9.09 -0.70 2.09
CA ALA A 38 -7.74 -0.42 2.53
C ALA A 38 -6.67 -0.77 1.46
N GLU A 39 -6.65 -2.02 0.99
CA GLU A 39 -5.66 -2.46 0.00
C GLU A 39 -5.82 -1.72 -1.34
N SER A 40 -7.05 -1.41 -1.77
CA SER A 40 -7.26 -0.63 -2.99
C SER A 40 -6.74 0.80 -2.88
N ILE A 41 -6.93 1.46 -1.73
CA ILE A 41 -6.43 2.83 -1.49
C ILE A 41 -4.90 2.86 -1.51
N VAL A 42 -4.26 1.86 -0.88
CA VAL A 42 -2.81 1.69 -0.91
C VAL A 42 -2.34 1.53 -2.35
N ARG A 43 -2.88 0.53 -3.06
CA ARG A 43 -2.50 0.20 -4.44
C ARG A 43 -2.65 1.37 -5.39
N ASP A 44 -3.77 2.08 -5.34
CA ASP A 44 -4.04 3.20 -6.26
C ASP A 44 -3.09 4.38 -5.99
N THR A 45 -2.76 4.63 -4.72
CA THR A 45 -1.82 5.69 -4.34
C THR A 45 -0.38 5.33 -4.72
N VAL A 46 0.03 4.08 -4.51
CA VAL A 46 1.34 3.56 -4.94
C VAL A 46 1.45 3.60 -6.46
N ARG A 47 0.41 3.19 -7.18
CA ARG A 47 0.36 3.24 -8.65
C ARG A 47 0.59 4.65 -9.16
N SER A 48 -0.14 5.63 -8.62
CA SER A 48 0.06 7.04 -8.99
C SER A 48 1.49 7.51 -8.71
N ARG A 49 2.06 7.17 -7.53
CA ARG A 49 3.43 7.55 -7.21
C ARG A 49 4.48 6.86 -8.10
N PHE A 50 4.29 5.60 -8.44
CA PHE A 50 5.20 4.82 -9.28
C PHE A 50 5.31 5.41 -10.69
N PHE A 51 4.18 5.81 -11.30
CA PHE A 51 4.20 6.43 -12.63
C PHE A 51 4.83 7.82 -12.62
N ALA A 52 4.80 8.53 -11.50
CA ALA A 52 5.51 9.81 -11.32
C ALA A 52 7.00 9.61 -11.01
N ASP A 53 7.37 8.56 -10.28
CA ASP A 53 8.73 8.28 -9.82
C ASP A 53 8.96 6.76 -9.70
N ARG A 54 9.53 6.16 -10.75
CA ARG A 54 9.83 4.72 -10.79
C ARG A 54 10.83 4.26 -9.74
N SER A 55 11.63 5.18 -9.20
CA SER A 55 12.61 4.85 -8.16
C SER A 55 11.93 4.51 -6.82
N ILE A 56 10.64 4.79 -6.66
CA ILE A 56 9.90 4.52 -5.42
C ILE A 56 9.91 3.05 -5.02
N THR A 57 9.96 2.13 -5.99
CA THR A 57 10.03 0.69 -5.70
C THR A 57 11.28 0.34 -4.88
N ALA A 58 12.45 0.87 -5.28
CA ALA A 58 13.69 0.67 -4.54
C ALA A 58 13.64 1.30 -3.13
N ALA A 59 13.01 2.47 -3.01
CA ALA A 59 12.84 3.14 -1.71
C ALA A 59 11.97 2.31 -0.75
N LEU A 60 10.85 1.76 -1.23
CA LEU A 60 9.94 0.97 -0.41
C LEU A 60 10.54 -0.39 -0.04
N LEU A 61 11.18 -1.08 -0.98
CA LEU A 61 11.93 -2.32 -0.68
C LEU A 61 12.95 -2.09 0.44
N ARG A 62 13.70 -1.00 0.34
CA ARG A 62 14.69 -0.64 1.35
C ARG A 62 14.05 -0.26 2.69
N MET A 63 13.03 0.59 2.70
CA MET A 63 12.31 0.95 3.92
C MET A 63 11.77 -0.30 4.63
N TYR A 64 11.20 -1.23 3.87
CA TYR A 64 10.62 -2.45 4.41
C TYR A 64 11.68 -3.37 5.03
N PHE A 65 12.82 -3.55 4.37
CA PHE A 65 13.96 -4.27 4.94
C PHE A 65 14.47 -3.58 6.22
N HIS A 66 14.69 -2.26 6.17
CA HIS A 66 15.22 -1.50 7.28
C HIS A 66 14.29 -1.51 8.50
N ASP A 67 12.97 -1.43 8.31
CA ASP A 67 12.00 -1.57 9.40
C ASP A 67 12.10 -2.96 10.06
N CYS A 68 11.94 -4.01 9.25
CA CYS A 68 11.85 -5.38 9.72
C CYS A 68 13.14 -5.88 10.40
N PHE A 69 14.32 -5.39 10.00
CA PHE A 69 15.60 -5.88 10.51
C PHE A 69 16.07 -5.24 11.82
N VAL A 70 15.43 -4.16 12.29
CA VAL A 70 15.78 -3.54 13.59
C VAL A 70 15.02 -4.26 14.70
N ARG A 71 13.73 -3.97 14.90
CA ARG A 71 12.90 -4.56 15.97
C ARG A 71 11.85 -5.56 15.49
N GLY A 72 11.71 -5.73 14.18
CA GLY A 72 10.58 -6.43 13.55
C GLY A 72 9.79 -5.46 12.69
N CYS A 73 8.83 -5.98 11.92
CA CYS A 73 8.03 -5.15 11.02
C CYS A 73 6.93 -4.41 11.81
N ASP A 74 7.31 -3.34 12.51
CA ASP A 74 6.44 -2.57 13.40
C ASP A 74 6.39 -1.07 13.03
N ALA A 75 6.93 -0.68 11.87
CA ALA A 75 7.00 0.69 11.39
C ALA A 75 7.66 1.68 12.36
N SER A 76 8.55 1.20 13.22
CA SER A 76 9.40 2.00 14.12
C SER A 76 10.31 2.96 13.33
N ILE A 77 10.70 2.60 12.11
CA ILE A 77 11.50 3.45 11.21
C ILE A 77 10.80 4.75 10.81
N LEU A 78 9.46 4.81 10.86
CA LEU A 78 8.70 5.96 10.38
C LEU A 78 8.71 7.14 11.36
N ILE A 79 9.05 6.89 12.62
CA ILE A 79 8.98 7.88 13.70
C ILE A 79 9.99 9.01 13.48
N ASP A 80 9.54 10.24 13.63
CA ASP A 80 10.39 11.42 13.64
C ASP A 80 11.00 11.65 15.02
N SER A 81 12.24 12.14 15.00
CA SER A 81 12.90 12.64 16.20
C SER A 81 12.14 13.82 16.76
N LYS A 82 12.02 13.88 18.08
CA LYS A 82 11.47 15.06 18.74
C LYS A 82 12.59 16.08 18.90
N ASN A 83 12.26 17.39 18.79
CA ASN A 83 13.22 18.51 18.90
C ASN A 83 13.83 18.69 20.31
N THR A 84 13.99 17.63 21.10
CA THR A 84 14.70 17.63 22.37
C THR A 84 15.98 16.80 22.22
N LYS A 85 17.11 17.29 22.75
CA LYS A 85 18.47 16.77 22.52
C LYS A 85 18.65 15.25 22.75
N ASN A 86 17.73 14.60 23.47
CA ASN A 86 17.80 13.21 23.88
C ASN A 86 16.71 12.30 23.30
N LYS A 87 15.94 12.73 22.29
CA LYS A 87 14.85 11.92 21.69
C LYS A 87 15.01 11.75 20.18
N LYS A 88 16.14 11.14 19.80
CA LYS A 88 16.42 10.72 18.42
C LYS A 88 15.65 9.45 18.07
N SER A 89 15.19 9.35 16.84
CA SER A 89 14.56 8.15 16.28
C SER A 89 15.55 7.37 15.41
N GLU A 90 15.13 6.20 14.94
CA GLU A 90 15.91 5.36 14.01
C GLU A 90 16.36 6.10 12.76
N LYS A 91 15.66 7.16 12.34
CA LYS A 91 16.07 7.98 11.18
C LYS A 91 17.41 8.68 11.37
N ASN A 92 17.86 8.86 12.62
CA ASN A 92 19.17 9.42 12.91
C ASN A 92 20.31 8.39 12.88
N ALA A 93 20.02 7.10 12.68
CA ALA A 93 21.07 6.10 12.50
C ALA A 93 21.69 6.24 11.10
N GLY A 94 23.02 6.07 11.01
CA GLY A 94 23.75 6.24 9.75
C GLY A 94 23.19 5.38 8.60
N ALA A 95 22.84 4.12 8.89
CA ALA A 95 22.25 3.21 7.90
C ALA A 95 20.89 3.72 7.36
N ASN A 96 20.13 4.49 8.14
CA ASN A 96 18.82 5.00 7.76
C ASN A 96 18.87 6.38 7.10
N GLY A 97 20.03 7.06 7.11
CA GLY A 97 20.16 8.44 6.61
C GLY A 97 19.79 8.64 5.14
N SER A 98 19.75 7.58 4.34
CA SER A 98 19.35 7.62 2.92
C SER A 98 18.02 6.90 2.63
N VAL A 99 17.30 6.42 3.65
CA VAL A 99 15.97 5.81 3.47
C VAL A 99 14.98 6.92 3.08
N ARG A 100 14.08 6.64 2.14
CA ARG A 100 13.11 7.60 1.59
C ARG A 100 11.79 6.90 1.24
N GLY A 101 10.80 7.64 0.72
CA GLY A 101 9.45 7.11 0.42
C GLY A 101 8.46 7.29 1.58
N TYR A 102 8.96 7.91 2.64
CA TYR A 102 8.31 8.35 3.85
C TYR A 102 7.02 9.16 3.60
N GLU A 103 7.03 10.05 2.61
CA GLU A 103 5.92 10.94 2.25
C GLU A 103 4.78 10.16 1.56
N LEU A 104 5.11 9.11 0.81
CA LEU A 104 4.11 8.22 0.22
C LEU A 104 3.35 7.47 1.32
N ILE A 105 4.04 7.00 2.36
CA ILE A 105 3.41 6.35 3.51
C ILE A 105 2.44 7.30 4.21
N ASP A 106 2.83 8.57 4.40
CA ASP A 106 1.95 9.60 4.97
C ASP A 106 0.72 9.87 4.10
N GLN A 107 0.91 9.97 2.78
CA GLN A 107 -0.18 10.18 1.83
C GLN A 107 -1.19 9.03 1.86
N ILE A 108 -0.70 7.79 1.87
CA ILE A 108 -1.54 6.59 1.99
C ILE A 108 -2.27 6.61 3.33
N LYS A 109 -1.55 6.88 4.42
CA LYS A 109 -2.13 6.93 5.76
C LYS A 109 -3.24 7.97 5.87
N SER A 110 -3.03 9.17 5.32
CA SER A 110 -4.04 10.24 5.31
C SER A 110 -5.33 9.80 4.62
N LYS A 111 -5.24 9.17 3.44
CA LYS A 111 -6.41 8.65 2.72
C LYS A 111 -7.12 7.53 3.48
N LEU A 112 -6.36 6.65 4.12
CA LEU A 112 -6.91 5.58 4.94
C LEU A 112 -7.60 6.13 6.19
N GLU A 113 -7.02 7.09 6.89
CA GLU A 113 -7.66 7.72 8.05
C GLU A 113 -8.94 8.47 7.70
N ALA A 114 -9.01 9.07 6.50
CA ALA A 114 -10.24 9.70 6.00
C ALA A 114 -11.34 8.66 5.65
N THR A 115 -10.96 7.42 5.37
CA THR A 115 -11.90 6.35 4.97
C THR A 115 -12.31 5.46 6.14
N CYS A 116 -11.35 5.11 7.00
CA CYS A 116 -11.46 4.16 8.09
C CYS A 116 -10.46 4.53 9.19
N ALA A 117 -10.83 5.54 9.98
CA ALA A 117 -10.00 6.09 11.04
C ALA A 117 -9.50 5.00 12.00
N MET A 118 -8.24 5.13 12.42
CA MET A 118 -7.60 4.28 13.44
C MET A 118 -7.67 2.78 13.16
N THR A 119 -7.76 2.38 11.89
CA THR A 119 -7.95 0.97 11.51
C THR A 119 -6.70 0.32 10.93
N VAL A 120 -6.03 0.97 9.97
CA VAL A 120 -4.90 0.37 9.24
C VAL A 120 -3.58 0.85 9.84
N SER A 121 -2.72 -0.06 10.27
CA SER A 121 -1.41 0.29 10.85
C SER A 121 -0.44 0.80 9.79
N CYS A 122 0.54 1.59 10.21
CA CYS A 122 1.60 2.03 9.31
C CYS A 122 2.51 0.87 8.89
N ALA A 123 2.71 -0.12 9.77
CA ALA A 123 3.42 -1.36 9.45
C ALA A 123 2.79 -2.11 8.27
N ASP A 124 1.45 -2.23 8.24
CA ASP A 124 0.77 -2.84 7.09
C ASP A 124 0.83 -1.96 5.83
N ILE A 125 0.85 -0.62 5.98
CA ILE A 125 1.04 0.28 4.83
C ILE A 125 2.40 0.05 4.17
N ILE A 126 3.50 -0.08 4.93
CA ILE A 126 4.82 -0.38 4.37
C ILE A 126 4.79 -1.70 3.58
N ALA A 127 4.22 -2.74 4.18
CA ALA A 127 4.16 -4.07 3.57
C ALA A 127 3.33 -4.09 2.28
N LEU A 128 2.13 -3.51 2.31
CA LEU A 128 1.23 -3.42 1.15
C LEU A 128 1.82 -2.53 0.06
N ALA A 129 2.36 -1.37 0.42
CA ALA A 129 2.95 -0.44 -0.56
C ALA A 129 4.14 -1.05 -1.28
N THR A 130 4.98 -1.79 -0.55
CA THR A 130 6.12 -2.51 -1.13
C THR A 130 5.66 -3.61 -2.09
N ARG A 131 4.64 -4.40 -1.70
CA ARG A 131 4.05 -5.44 -2.56
C ARG A 131 3.53 -4.84 -3.88
N ASP A 132 2.79 -3.74 -3.80
CA ASP A 132 2.21 -3.10 -4.97
C ASP A 132 3.30 -2.48 -5.88
N ALA A 133 4.32 -1.84 -5.32
CA ALA A 133 5.41 -1.24 -6.07
C ALA A 133 6.32 -2.29 -6.75
N VAL A 134 6.52 -3.45 -6.11
CA VAL A 134 7.25 -4.58 -6.70
C VAL A 134 6.50 -5.13 -7.92
N ALA A 135 5.19 -5.35 -7.79
CA ALA A 135 4.37 -5.84 -8.91
C ALA A 135 4.37 -4.85 -10.09
N LEU A 136 4.24 -3.54 -9.82
CA LEU A 136 4.30 -2.50 -10.85
C LEU A 136 5.65 -2.42 -11.56
N ALA A 137 6.74 -2.76 -10.86
CA ALA A 137 8.09 -2.78 -11.42
C ALA A 137 8.42 -4.07 -12.19
N GLY A 138 7.45 -4.95 -12.45
CA GLY A 138 7.66 -6.22 -13.17
C GLY A 138 8.00 -7.42 -12.29
N GLY A 139 8.00 -7.24 -10.97
CA GLY A 139 8.20 -8.30 -9.99
C GLY A 139 6.95 -9.19 -9.80
N PRO A 140 7.02 -10.18 -8.91
CA PRO A 140 5.91 -11.09 -8.65
C PRO A 140 4.71 -10.36 -8.04
N SER A 141 3.51 -10.76 -8.46
CA SER A 141 2.28 -10.46 -7.72
C SER A 141 2.07 -11.52 -6.65
N TYR A 142 1.79 -11.09 -5.42
CA TYR A 142 1.55 -12.00 -4.29
C TYR A 142 0.61 -11.38 -3.25
N SER A 143 -0.02 -12.25 -2.47
CA SER A 143 -0.82 -11.85 -1.31
C SER A 143 0.07 -11.74 -0.08
N ILE A 144 -0.06 -10.65 0.67
CA ILE A 144 0.69 -10.44 1.91
C ILE A 144 -0.27 -10.42 3.11
N PRO A 145 -0.02 -11.22 4.17
CA PRO A 145 -0.81 -11.15 5.39
C PRO A 145 -0.72 -9.76 6.02
N THR A 146 -1.84 -9.27 6.54
CA THR A 146 -1.97 -7.98 7.25
C THR A 146 -2.57 -8.21 8.65
N GLY A 147 -2.57 -7.17 9.48
CA GLY A 147 -2.91 -7.22 10.90
C GLY A 147 -1.76 -6.82 11.83
N ARG A 148 -0.65 -6.29 11.29
CA ARG A 148 0.46 -5.78 12.10
C ARG A 148 0.02 -4.57 12.91
N ARG A 149 0.71 -4.32 14.01
CA ARG A 149 0.55 -3.12 14.83
C ARG A 149 1.85 -2.33 14.86
N ASP A 150 1.69 -1.03 15.09
CA ASP A 150 2.78 -0.08 15.13
C ASP A 150 3.53 -0.16 16.47
N GLY A 151 4.85 -0.18 16.40
CA GLY A 151 5.75 -0.16 17.54
C GLY A 151 5.68 1.13 18.33
N LEU A 152 6.09 1.06 19.61
CA LEU A 152 6.11 2.19 20.54
C LEU A 152 7.53 2.66 20.87
N VAL A 153 8.53 2.16 20.13
CA VAL A 153 9.95 2.44 20.33
C VAL A 153 10.57 2.72 18.96
N SER A 154 11.42 3.74 18.89
CA SER A 154 12.27 4.04 17.74
C SER A 154 13.55 4.64 18.30
N ASP A 155 14.66 3.90 18.18
CA ASP A 155 15.92 4.23 18.83
C ASP A 155 17.09 3.99 17.85
N PRO A 156 17.87 5.02 17.51
CA PRO A 156 18.98 4.87 16.56
C PRO A 156 20.06 3.91 17.05
N SER A 157 20.19 3.68 18.36
CA SER A 157 21.17 2.73 18.91
C SER A 157 20.84 1.27 18.64
N GLN A 158 19.58 0.98 18.28
CA GLN A 158 19.09 -0.36 17.97
C GLN A 158 19.23 -0.70 16.47
N VAL A 159 19.62 0.28 15.65
CA VAL A 159 19.80 0.09 14.21
C VAL A 159 21.11 -0.65 13.95
N ASN A 160 21.00 -1.96 13.82
CA ASN A 160 22.11 -2.86 13.49
C ASN A 160 21.80 -3.61 12.18
N LEU A 161 22.23 -3.04 11.05
CA LEU A 161 21.92 -3.55 9.71
C LEU A 161 23.19 -4.02 8.99
N PRO A 162 23.11 -5.04 8.11
CA PRO A 162 24.27 -5.53 7.38
C PRO A 162 24.84 -4.45 6.45
N GLY A 163 26.16 -4.24 6.52
CA GLY A 163 26.87 -3.28 5.69
C GLY A 163 27.25 -3.81 4.29
N PRO A 164 27.55 -2.92 3.33
CA PRO A 164 27.82 -3.29 1.94
C PRO A 164 29.17 -4.01 1.72
N SER A 165 30.09 -3.86 2.67
CA SER A 165 31.47 -4.39 2.62
C SER A 165 31.63 -5.79 3.24
N LEU A 166 30.55 -6.33 3.82
CA LEU A 166 30.59 -7.62 4.53
C LEU A 166 30.87 -8.79 3.59
N THR A 167 31.47 -9.84 4.14
CA THR A 167 31.53 -11.15 3.47
C THR A 167 30.18 -11.86 3.55
N VAL A 168 29.98 -12.89 2.73
CA VAL A 168 28.75 -13.71 2.73
C VAL A 168 28.47 -14.32 4.12
N PRO A 169 29.45 -14.96 4.82
CA PRO A 169 29.20 -15.47 6.17
C PRO A 169 28.86 -14.38 7.20
N GLN A 170 29.47 -13.20 7.10
CA GLN A 170 29.18 -12.08 8.00
C GLN A 170 27.78 -11.51 7.78
N ALA A 171 27.40 -11.26 6.53
CA ALA A 171 26.05 -10.83 6.17
C ALA A 171 25.02 -11.85 6.64
N PHE A 172 25.30 -13.15 6.45
CA PHE A 172 24.39 -14.22 6.85
C PHE A 172 24.08 -14.25 8.34
N GLN A 173 25.00 -13.82 9.24
CA GLN A 173 24.69 -13.77 10.67
C GLN A 173 23.51 -12.84 10.99
N PHE A 174 23.38 -11.70 10.30
CA PHE A 174 22.24 -10.80 10.48
C PHE A 174 20.92 -11.47 10.11
N PHE A 175 20.89 -12.16 8.97
CA PHE A 175 19.73 -12.89 8.48
C PHE A 175 19.39 -14.07 9.38
N LYS A 176 20.39 -14.85 9.79
CA LYS A 176 20.24 -16.00 10.69
C LYS A 176 19.64 -15.57 12.03
N ASN A 177 20.08 -14.44 12.60
CA ASN A 177 19.54 -13.89 13.84
C ASN A 177 18.06 -13.49 13.75
N LYS A 178 17.55 -13.29 12.53
CA LYS A 178 16.14 -13.01 12.24
C LYS A 178 15.39 -14.24 11.72
N GLY A 179 15.99 -15.44 11.78
CA GLY A 179 15.36 -16.70 11.37
C GLY A 179 15.35 -16.95 9.85
N PHE A 180 16.21 -16.26 9.10
CA PHE A 180 16.36 -16.44 7.65
C PHE A 180 17.45 -17.46 7.32
N THR A 181 17.21 -18.20 6.24
CA THR A 181 18.17 -19.14 5.66
C THR A 181 19.16 -18.41 4.75
N MET A 182 20.24 -19.10 4.38
CA MET A 182 21.19 -18.58 3.39
C MET A 182 20.49 -18.24 2.06
N ASN A 183 19.57 -19.11 1.62
CA ASN A 183 18.81 -18.89 0.39
C ASN A 183 17.88 -17.67 0.50
N ASP A 184 17.28 -17.43 1.67
CA ASP A 184 16.47 -16.23 1.90
C ASP A 184 17.34 -14.96 1.79
N MET A 185 18.57 -14.97 2.33
CA MET A 185 19.49 -13.84 2.20
C MET A 185 19.84 -13.56 0.73
N VAL A 186 20.25 -14.59 -0.02
CA VAL A 186 20.56 -14.46 -1.46
C VAL A 186 19.36 -13.91 -2.23
N THR A 187 18.16 -14.37 -1.86
CA THR A 187 16.90 -13.93 -2.48
C THR A 187 16.58 -12.46 -2.15
N LEU A 188 16.69 -12.05 -0.89
CA LEU A 188 16.37 -10.68 -0.45
C LEU A 188 17.39 -9.65 -0.96
N LEU A 189 18.67 -10.02 -1.06
CA LEU A 189 19.68 -9.19 -1.72
C LEU A 189 19.38 -8.99 -3.21
N GLY A 190 18.57 -9.86 -3.82
CA GLY A 190 17.99 -9.65 -5.16
C GLY A 190 17.16 -8.38 -5.29
N GLY A 191 16.72 -7.77 -4.18
CA GLY A 191 16.10 -6.44 -4.18
C GLY A 191 17.01 -5.34 -4.76
N HIS A 192 18.33 -5.55 -4.78
CA HIS A 192 19.31 -4.67 -5.43
C HIS A 192 19.24 -4.69 -6.98
N THR A 193 18.32 -5.46 -7.57
CA THR A 193 17.96 -5.34 -8.99
C THR A 193 17.39 -3.96 -9.35
N VAL A 194 16.92 -3.19 -8.36
CA VAL A 194 16.48 -1.80 -8.53
C VAL A 194 17.21 -0.86 -7.56
N GLY A 195 17.26 0.41 -7.92
CA GLY A 195 17.76 1.47 -7.03
C GLY A 195 19.23 1.81 -7.24
N ILE A 196 19.74 2.60 -6.30
CA ILE A 196 21.06 3.24 -6.39
C ILE A 196 21.86 3.05 -5.11
N THR A 197 23.17 3.21 -5.21
CA THR A 197 24.10 3.32 -4.09
C THR A 197 25.08 4.46 -4.33
N HIS A 198 25.59 5.05 -3.26
CA HIS A 198 26.61 6.09 -3.32
C HIS A 198 28.01 5.50 -3.45
N CYS A 199 28.90 6.21 -4.15
CA CYS A 199 30.28 5.80 -4.35
C CYS A 199 31.02 5.50 -3.04
N SER A 200 30.78 6.27 -1.97
CA SER A 200 31.35 6.06 -0.63
C SER A 200 31.14 4.66 -0.08
N LEU A 201 30.06 3.97 -0.47
CA LEU A 201 29.69 2.65 0.05
C LEU A 201 30.41 1.48 -0.65
N PHE A 202 31.08 1.70 -1.78
CA PHE A 202 31.74 0.62 -2.51
C PHE A 202 33.10 0.96 -3.09
N LYS A 203 33.46 2.25 -3.27
CA LYS A 203 34.69 2.64 -3.96
C LYS A 203 35.96 2.08 -3.30
N GLY A 204 35.99 2.03 -1.96
CA GLY A 204 37.14 1.52 -1.21
C GLY A 204 37.36 0.02 -1.37
N ASP A 205 36.28 -0.73 -1.53
CA ASP A 205 36.33 -2.18 -1.71
C ASP A 205 36.48 -2.58 -3.18
N ARG A 206 35.59 -2.06 -4.03
CA ARG A 206 35.31 -2.57 -5.37
C ARG A 206 36.00 -1.83 -6.50
N LEU A 207 36.41 -0.58 -6.25
CA LEU A 207 37.22 0.21 -7.18
C LEU A 207 38.70 0.26 -6.76
N SER A 208 39.09 -0.61 -5.83
CA SER A 208 40.48 -0.81 -5.44
C SER A 208 41.20 -1.69 -6.47
N ARG A 209 42.52 -1.49 -6.63
CA ARG A 209 43.35 -2.40 -7.45
C ARG A 209 43.45 -3.81 -6.84
N ALA A 210 43.11 -3.97 -5.56
CA ALA A 210 43.26 -5.23 -4.82
C ALA A 210 42.11 -6.22 -5.06
N ASP A 211 40.86 -5.74 -5.23
CA ASP A 211 39.73 -6.63 -5.54
C ASP A 211 39.91 -7.29 -6.91
N GLY A 212 40.19 -6.50 -7.95
CA GLY A 212 40.47 -6.98 -9.31
C GLY A 212 39.36 -7.82 -9.97
N SER A 213 38.27 -8.10 -9.25
CA SER A 213 37.22 -9.02 -9.67
C SER A 213 36.22 -8.35 -10.60
N MET A 214 36.01 -7.04 -10.50
CA MET A 214 35.01 -6.34 -11.31
C MET A 214 35.35 -6.37 -12.81
N ASP A 215 34.31 -6.50 -13.66
CA ASP A 215 34.40 -6.31 -15.10
C ASP A 215 35.16 -5.01 -15.45
N THR A 216 36.19 -5.11 -16.30
CA THR A 216 37.12 -4.00 -16.56
C THR A 216 36.44 -2.77 -17.15
N ASN A 217 35.45 -2.97 -18.03
CA ASN A 217 34.71 -1.86 -18.64
C ASN A 217 33.83 -1.14 -17.61
N LEU A 218 33.15 -1.90 -16.74
CA LEU A 218 32.39 -1.34 -15.64
C LEU A 218 33.31 -0.61 -14.64
N PHE A 219 34.43 -1.23 -14.25
CA PHE A 219 35.41 -0.65 -13.34
C PHE A 219 35.89 0.72 -13.82
N ASN A 220 36.32 0.82 -15.08
CA ASN A 220 36.81 2.08 -15.66
C ASN A 220 35.73 3.17 -15.67
N ARG A 221 34.49 2.79 -15.99
CA ARG A 221 33.33 3.71 -15.97
C ARG A 221 33.03 4.21 -14.56
N LEU A 222 32.92 3.31 -13.58
CA LEU A 222 32.62 3.66 -12.19
C LEU A 222 33.75 4.44 -11.54
N ARG A 223 35.02 4.13 -11.85
CA ARG A 223 36.16 4.91 -11.38
C ARG A 223 36.08 6.36 -11.85
N LYS A 224 35.70 6.60 -13.12
CA LYS A 224 35.46 7.97 -13.62
C LYS A 224 34.32 8.65 -12.85
N THR A 225 33.17 7.98 -12.72
CA THR A 225 32.01 8.52 -11.99
C THR A 225 32.37 8.88 -10.55
N CYS A 226 32.96 7.95 -9.81
CA CYS A 226 33.30 8.10 -8.39
C CYS A 226 34.52 8.98 -8.10
N SER A 227 35.19 9.50 -9.12
CA SER A 227 36.23 10.53 -8.97
C SER A 227 35.64 11.95 -8.88
N SER A 228 34.35 12.12 -9.15
CA SER A 228 33.67 13.42 -9.06
C SER A 228 33.44 13.83 -7.60
N SER A 229 33.37 15.14 -7.35
CA SER A 229 33.02 15.68 -6.02
C SER A 229 31.59 15.35 -5.61
N GLY A 230 31.30 15.33 -4.30
CA GLY A 230 29.92 15.26 -3.79
C GLY A 230 29.31 13.87 -3.69
N ASP A 231 30.13 12.82 -3.64
CA ASP A 231 29.72 11.41 -3.46
C ASP A 231 28.60 10.93 -4.41
N PRO A 232 28.88 10.85 -5.73
CA PRO A 232 27.88 10.49 -6.73
C PRO A 232 27.22 9.14 -6.46
N SER A 233 25.99 8.98 -6.96
CA SER A 233 25.27 7.71 -6.93
C SER A 233 25.32 6.98 -8.27
N VAL A 234 25.29 5.64 -8.22
CA VAL A 234 25.17 4.76 -9.37
C VAL A 234 24.06 3.73 -9.14
N PHE A 235 23.45 3.22 -10.21
CA PHE A 235 22.47 2.14 -10.08
C PHE A 235 23.11 0.85 -9.53
N LEU A 236 22.37 0.11 -8.71
CA LEU A 236 22.84 -1.19 -8.20
C LEU A 236 22.83 -2.25 -9.31
N ASP A 237 21.82 -2.23 -10.17
CA ASP A 237 21.81 -2.95 -11.44
C ASP A 237 22.04 -1.98 -12.62
N GLN A 238 23.10 -2.22 -13.37
CA GLN A 238 23.52 -1.39 -14.51
C GLN A 238 22.78 -1.73 -15.83
N ASN A 239 21.87 -2.70 -15.83
CA ASN A 239 21.14 -3.16 -17.02
C ASN A 239 19.64 -2.83 -16.96
N THR A 240 18.91 -3.22 -15.91
CA THR A 240 17.46 -2.96 -15.78
C THR A 240 17.12 -2.22 -14.49
N SER A 241 17.71 -1.05 -14.29
CA SER A 241 17.75 -0.33 -13.00
C SER A 241 16.40 0.05 -12.33
N PHE A 242 15.29 -0.09 -13.04
CA PHE A 242 13.92 0.20 -12.57
C PHE A 242 12.95 -0.98 -12.75
N VAL A 243 13.47 -2.18 -13.00
CA VAL A 243 12.69 -3.40 -13.19
C VAL A 243 13.08 -4.41 -12.12
N VAL A 244 12.08 -4.99 -11.44
CA VAL A 244 12.29 -6.09 -10.51
C VAL A 244 12.33 -7.39 -11.30
N ASP A 245 13.52 -7.79 -11.72
CA ASP A 245 13.77 -9.00 -12.50
C ASP A 245 15.04 -9.73 -12.00
N ASN A 246 15.49 -10.73 -12.76
CA ASN A 246 16.68 -11.51 -12.39
C ASN A 246 18.00 -10.96 -12.97
N SER A 247 18.00 -9.74 -13.51
CA SER A 247 19.18 -9.08 -14.07
C SER A 247 20.28 -8.93 -13.02
N PHE A 248 19.94 -8.62 -11.77
CA PHE A 248 20.90 -8.62 -10.66
C PHE A 248 21.81 -9.85 -10.66
N TYR A 249 21.23 -11.06 -10.63
CA TYR A 249 22.00 -12.30 -10.60
C TYR A 249 22.80 -12.55 -11.89
N LYS A 250 22.25 -12.17 -13.05
CA LYS A 250 22.98 -12.23 -14.32
C LYS A 250 24.22 -11.34 -14.28
N GLN A 251 24.10 -10.13 -13.74
CA GLN A 251 25.19 -9.17 -13.61
C GLN A 251 26.26 -9.65 -12.62
N LEU A 252 25.88 -10.28 -11.51
CA LEU A 252 26.87 -10.85 -10.58
C LEU A 252 27.75 -11.91 -11.26
N ARG A 253 27.17 -12.75 -12.12
CA ARG A 253 27.92 -13.76 -12.91
C ARG A 253 28.86 -13.14 -13.94
N LEU A 254 28.54 -11.94 -14.42
CA LEU A 254 29.39 -11.13 -15.30
C LEU A 254 30.40 -10.28 -14.52
N LYS A 255 30.54 -10.49 -13.22
CA LYS A 255 31.40 -9.70 -12.31
C LYS A 255 31.04 -8.21 -12.27
N LYS A 256 29.74 -7.91 -12.38
CA LYS A 256 29.19 -6.55 -12.43
C LYS A 256 28.37 -6.17 -11.20
N GLY A 257 28.46 -6.93 -10.10
CA GLY A 257 27.88 -6.50 -8.82
C GLY A 257 28.55 -5.21 -8.35
N ILE A 258 27.80 -4.28 -7.76
CA ILE A 258 28.32 -2.97 -7.34
C ILE A 258 28.83 -3.00 -5.90
N LEU A 259 28.06 -3.57 -4.97
CA LEU A 259 28.48 -3.73 -3.58
C LEU A 259 29.35 -4.98 -3.43
N LYS A 260 30.24 -5.01 -2.43
CA LYS A 260 31.11 -6.17 -2.21
C LYS A 260 30.34 -7.41 -1.81
N VAL A 261 29.42 -7.28 -0.84
CA VAL A 261 28.57 -8.39 -0.43
C VAL A 261 27.81 -8.99 -1.62
N ASP A 262 27.30 -8.16 -2.54
CA ASP A 262 26.58 -8.61 -3.73
C ASP A 262 27.48 -9.44 -4.65
N GLN A 263 28.65 -8.90 -5.01
CA GLN A 263 29.57 -9.62 -5.92
C GLN A 263 30.05 -10.94 -5.32
N LEU A 264 30.25 -10.98 -4.00
CA LEU A 264 30.66 -12.20 -3.31
C LEU A 264 29.60 -13.31 -3.35
N LEU A 265 28.31 -13.01 -3.55
CA LEU A 265 27.28 -14.04 -3.70
C LEU A 265 27.54 -14.98 -4.89
N ALA A 266 28.13 -14.46 -5.97
CA ALA A 266 28.43 -15.27 -7.15
C ALA A 266 29.71 -16.11 -7.02
N SER A 267 30.59 -15.77 -6.06
CA SER A 267 31.90 -16.40 -5.90
C SER A 267 32.00 -17.27 -4.64
N ASP A 268 31.18 -17.01 -3.63
CA ASP A 268 31.13 -17.81 -2.42
C ASP A 268 30.44 -19.16 -2.67
N LYS A 269 31.11 -20.25 -2.29
CA LYS A 269 30.65 -21.63 -2.55
C LYS A 269 29.26 -21.92 -1.98
N SER A 270 28.86 -21.26 -0.88
CA SER A 270 27.57 -21.49 -0.22
C SER A 270 26.39 -20.79 -0.91
N THR A 271 26.66 -19.83 -1.81
CA THR A 271 25.62 -19.00 -2.45
C THR A 271 25.66 -19.03 -3.98
N ALA A 272 26.81 -19.36 -4.59
CA ALA A 272 27.01 -19.38 -6.04
C ALA A 272 25.98 -20.26 -6.78
N GLY A 273 25.58 -21.40 -6.22
CA GLY A 273 24.55 -22.26 -6.79
C GLY A 273 23.17 -21.60 -6.88
N ALA A 274 22.77 -20.87 -5.82
CA ALA A 274 21.51 -20.12 -5.81
C ALA A 274 21.55 -18.95 -6.81
N VAL A 275 22.68 -18.22 -6.88
CA VAL A 275 22.89 -17.15 -7.87
C VAL A 275 22.79 -17.70 -9.30
N ALA A 276 23.43 -18.82 -9.59
CA ALA A 276 23.38 -19.46 -10.91
C ALA A 276 21.94 -19.86 -11.28
N ASN A 277 21.20 -20.46 -10.34
CA ASN A 277 19.80 -20.83 -10.54
C ASN A 277 18.93 -19.59 -10.83
N PHE A 278 19.00 -18.55 -10.01
CA PHE A 278 18.21 -17.34 -10.21
C PHE A 278 18.57 -16.59 -11.49
N ALA A 279 19.84 -16.57 -11.89
CA ALA A 279 20.27 -15.99 -13.17
C ALA A 279 19.69 -16.73 -14.39
N ALA A 280 19.60 -18.07 -14.31
CA ALA A 280 19.07 -18.90 -15.39
C ALA A 280 17.54 -19.00 -15.40
N ASN A 281 16.90 -18.87 -14.24
CA ASN A 281 15.47 -19.10 -14.06
C ASN A 281 14.79 -17.88 -13.41
N PRO A 282 14.25 -16.95 -14.22
CA PRO A 282 13.54 -15.77 -13.71
C PRO A 282 12.35 -16.12 -12.81
N ARG A 283 11.63 -17.21 -13.13
CA ARG A 283 10.46 -17.67 -12.36
C ARG A 283 10.85 -18.17 -10.97
N ALA A 284 11.97 -18.89 -10.86
CA ALA A 284 12.50 -19.33 -9.57
C ALA A 284 12.85 -18.14 -8.68
N PHE A 285 13.48 -17.10 -9.24
CA PHE A 285 13.73 -15.86 -8.50
C PHE A 285 12.43 -15.20 -8.06
N GLN A 286 11.49 -14.95 -8.97
CA GLN A 286 10.23 -14.29 -8.64
C GLN A 286 9.44 -15.01 -7.54
N GLN A 287 9.37 -16.34 -7.60
CA GLN A 287 8.69 -17.13 -6.57
C GLN A 287 9.42 -17.06 -5.22
N ALA A 288 10.75 -17.22 -5.22
CA ALA A 288 11.55 -17.09 -4.01
C ALA A 288 11.42 -15.69 -3.41
N PHE A 289 11.46 -14.65 -4.24
CA PHE A 289 11.39 -13.25 -3.82
C PHE A 289 10.05 -12.91 -3.17
N ALA A 290 8.93 -13.36 -3.74
CA ALA A 290 7.63 -13.24 -3.11
C ALA A 290 7.59 -13.91 -1.73
N ASN A 291 8.04 -15.16 -1.64
CA ASN A 291 8.08 -15.91 -0.38
C ASN A 291 8.98 -15.22 0.67
N ALA A 292 10.13 -14.72 0.25
CA ALA A 292 11.07 -14.04 1.12
C ALA A 292 10.53 -12.69 1.62
N LEU A 293 9.82 -11.92 0.78
CA LEU A 293 9.15 -10.68 1.20
C LEU A 293 7.94 -10.92 2.13
N ILE A 294 7.22 -12.03 1.94
CA ILE A 294 6.17 -12.47 2.88
C ILE A 294 6.81 -12.85 4.23
N LYS A 295 7.89 -13.64 4.19
CA LYS A 295 8.63 -14.05 5.40
C LYS A 295 9.22 -12.83 6.11
N LEU A 296 9.82 -11.90 5.37
CA LEU A 296 10.27 -10.60 5.86
C LEU A 296 9.17 -9.93 6.65
N GLY A 297 7.98 -9.78 6.06
CA GLY A 297 6.82 -9.20 6.69
C GLY A 297 6.31 -9.87 7.94
N ASN A 298 6.64 -11.13 8.17
CA ASN A 298 6.19 -11.87 9.35
C ASN A 298 7.22 -11.82 10.49
N THR A 299 8.33 -11.11 10.29
CA THR A 299 9.43 -11.03 11.26
C THR A 299 9.04 -10.19 12.46
N GLN A 300 8.99 -10.82 13.64
CA GLN A 300 8.88 -10.15 14.95
C GLN A 300 7.74 -9.12 15.02
N VAL A 301 6.61 -9.43 14.39
CA VAL A 301 5.47 -8.51 14.28
C VAL A 301 4.75 -8.31 15.61
N LEU A 302 4.16 -7.13 15.79
CA LEU A 302 3.22 -6.85 16.86
C LEU A 302 1.79 -7.12 16.39
N THR A 303 0.98 -7.80 17.20
CA THR A 303 -0.42 -8.11 16.88
C THR A 303 -1.34 -7.97 18.10
N GLY A 304 -2.66 -8.05 17.88
CA GLY A 304 -3.66 -8.02 18.94
C GLY A 304 -3.67 -6.68 19.70
N LYS A 305 -3.21 -6.69 20.95
CA LYS A 305 -3.10 -5.48 21.81
C LYS A 305 -1.66 -4.96 21.94
N SER A 306 -0.67 -5.66 21.37
CA SER A 306 0.73 -5.25 21.40
C SER A 306 0.97 -4.13 20.39
N GLY A 307 1.46 -2.98 20.84
CA GLY A 307 1.60 -1.79 19.99
C GLY A 307 0.28 -1.06 19.72
N GLU A 308 0.27 -0.16 18.74
CA GLU A 308 -0.85 0.72 18.43
C GLU A 308 -1.26 0.73 16.96
N ILE A 309 -2.34 1.45 16.64
CA ILE A 309 -2.60 1.91 15.28
C ILE A 309 -2.38 3.42 15.31
N ARG A 310 -1.27 3.90 14.75
CA ARG A 310 -0.96 5.33 14.77
C ARG A 310 -1.96 6.09 13.90
N ARG A 311 -2.35 7.29 14.32
CA ARG A 311 -3.09 8.24 13.45
C ARG A 311 -2.16 8.90 12.43
N ASN A 312 -0.96 9.23 12.88
CA ASN A 312 0.11 9.80 12.07
C ASN A 312 1.32 8.86 12.16
N CYS A 313 1.81 8.34 11.04
CA CYS A 313 2.92 7.40 11.04
C CYS A 313 4.24 7.98 11.58
N ARG A 314 4.36 9.31 11.66
CA ARG A 314 5.56 10.00 12.15
C ARG A 314 5.65 10.13 13.66
N ALA A 315 4.59 9.81 14.39
CA ALA A 315 4.55 9.99 15.83
C ALA A 315 3.78 8.86 16.51
N PHE A 316 4.22 8.51 17.73
CA PHE A 316 3.40 7.71 18.62
C PHE A 316 2.12 8.47 18.97
N ASN A 317 1.00 7.77 19.14
CA ASN A 317 -0.20 8.43 19.65
C ASN A 317 0.05 8.93 21.09
N PRO A 318 -0.62 10.00 21.52
CA PRO A 318 -0.54 10.43 22.91
C PRO A 318 -1.01 9.30 23.86
N PRO A 319 -0.44 9.19 25.07
CA PRO A 319 -0.92 8.27 26.08
C PRO A 319 -2.42 8.50 26.28
N GLN A 320 -3.22 7.45 26.18
CA GLN A 320 -4.65 7.59 26.48
C GLN A 320 -4.79 7.88 27.97
N LEU A 321 -5.25 9.10 28.30
CA LEU A 321 -5.69 9.41 29.65
C LEU A 321 -6.76 8.37 30.00
N LYS A 322 -6.53 7.57 31.04
CA LYS A 322 -7.58 6.69 31.57
C LYS A 322 -8.75 7.60 31.91
N SER A 323 -9.87 7.48 31.18
CA SER A 323 -11.11 8.14 31.58
C SER A 323 -11.36 7.78 33.05
N PRO A 324 -11.69 8.75 33.92
CA PRO A 324 -12.09 8.44 35.28
C PRO A 324 -13.16 7.34 35.25
N PRO A 325 -13.13 6.37 36.17
CA PRO A 325 -14.22 5.41 36.27
C PRO A 325 -15.53 6.19 36.31
N PRO A 326 -16.57 5.74 35.59
CA PRO A 326 -17.87 6.39 35.68
C PRO A 326 -18.24 6.51 37.15
N PRO A 327 -18.78 7.68 37.59
CA PRO A 327 -19.20 7.83 38.97
C PRO A 327 -20.12 6.67 39.33
N PRO A 328 -20.00 6.11 40.55
CA PRO A 328 -20.85 5.01 40.97
C PRO A 328 -22.32 5.40 40.70
N PRO A 329 -23.15 4.47 40.19
CA PRO A 329 -24.54 4.75 39.94
C PRO A 329 -25.14 5.33 41.21
N LYS A 330 -25.66 6.56 41.14
CA LYS A 330 -26.38 7.17 42.25
C LYS A 330 -27.48 6.18 42.62
N ILE A 331 -27.45 5.68 43.85
CA ILE A 331 -28.55 4.90 44.41
C ILE A 331 -29.74 5.85 44.50
N VAL A 332 -30.53 5.89 43.42
CA VAL A 332 -31.86 6.48 43.45
C VAL A 332 -32.68 5.49 44.27
N LYS A 333 -33.00 5.87 45.51
CA LYS A 333 -34.01 5.15 46.31
C LYS A 333 -35.25 5.04 45.43
N SER A 334 -35.71 3.82 45.20
CA SER A 334 -36.93 3.53 44.45
C SER A 334 -38.08 4.42 44.96
N PRO A 335 -38.83 5.12 44.09
CA PRO A 335 -40.01 5.83 44.52
C PRO A 335 -41.03 4.85 45.12
N PRO A 336 -41.81 5.25 46.14
CA PRO A 336 -42.90 4.43 46.65
C PRO A 336 -43.92 4.12 45.54
N PRO A 337 -44.59 2.95 45.62
CA PRO A 337 -45.54 2.52 44.59
C PRO A 337 -46.71 3.51 44.45
N PRO A 338 -47.19 3.76 43.23
CA PRO A 338 -48.33 4.64 43.02
C PRO A 338 -49.64 4.00 43.51
N PRO A 339 -50.59 4.80 44.02
CA PRO A 339 -51.91 4.31 44.41
C PRO A 339 -52.75 3.81 43.22
N PRO A 340 -53.80 3.00 43.48
CA PRO A 340 -54.57 2.32 42.44
C PRO A 340 -55.22 3.28 41.44
N LYS A 341 -55.11 2.96 40.14
CA LYS A 341 -55.73 3.72 39.05
C LYS A 341 -57.24 3.47 38.98
N ILE A 342 -58.03 4.53 39.12
CA ILE A 342 -59.44 4.56 38.74
C ILE A 342 -59.53 4.74 37.22
N LEU A 343 -60.28 3.86 36.55
CA LEU A 343 -60.57 3.92 35.11
C LEU A 343 -61.29 5.24 34.76
N LYS A 344 -60.71 6.03 33.85
CA LYS A 344 -61.42 7.08 33.11
C LYS A 344 -61.36 6.79 31.61
N SER A 345 -62.46 7.09 30.95
CA SER A 345 -62.76 6.83 29.53
C SER A 345 -61.79 7.53 28.55
N PRO A 346 -61.66 7.00 27.32
CA PRO A 346 -60.68 7.48 26.35
C PRO A 346 -61.09 8.82 25.69
N PRO A 347 -60.12 9.72 25.42
CA PRO A 347 -60.36 10.95 24.67
C PRO A 347 -60.33 10.74 23.13
N PRO A 348 -60.95 11.64 22.35
CA PRO A 348 -61.06 11.54 20.89
C PRO A 348 -59.74 11.84 20.16
N PRO A 349 -59.60 11.42 18.88
CA PRO A 349 -58.34 11.47 18.14
C PRO A 349 -57.97 12.89 17.64
N PRO A 350 -56.68 13.24 17.59
CA PRO A 350 -56.22 14.54 17.09
C PRO A 350 -56.09 14.59 15.55
N PRO A 351 -56.12 15.80 14.95
CA PRO A 351 -56.12 15.99 13.50
C PRO A 351 -54.73 15.84 12.87
N LYS A 352 -54.72 15.43 11.59
CA LYS A 352 -53.53 15.25 10.76
C LYS A 352 -52.92 16.60 10.37
N TYR A 353 -51.62 16.77 10.62
CA TYR A 353 -50.81 17.87 10.10
C TYR A 353 -49.70 17.34 9.17
N GLN A 354 -49.60 17.93 7.98
CA GLN A 354 -48.53 17.71 7.00
C GLN A 354 -47.30 18.53 7.38
N SER A 355 -46.11 17.93 7.28
CA SER A 355 -44.83 18.64 7.43
C SER A 355 -44.23 18.94 6.06
N ASN A 356 -44.05 20.24 5.78
CA ASN A 356 -43.14 20.74 4.75
C ASN A 356 -41.80 21.08 5.41
N PHE A 357 -40.69 20.57 4.87
CA PHE A 357 -39.34 20.99 5.25
C PHE A 357 -38.63 21.51 3.99
N LEU A 358 -38.36 22.81 3.95
CA LEU A 358 -37.46 23.45 3.00
C LEU A 358 -36.13 23.72 3.71
N ALA A 359 -35.02 23.33 3.08
CA ALA A 359 -33.70 23.85 3.39
C ALA A 359 -33.00 24.23 2.08
N ASN A 360 -32.69 25.52 1.95
CA ASN A 360 -31.84 26.10 0.91
C ASN A 360 -30.38 25.69 1.13
N PHE A 361 -29.61 25.55 0.05
CA PHE A 361 -28.18 25.92 0.05
C PHE A 361 -27.68 26.27 -1.37
N THR A 362 -26.96 27.38 -1.45
CA THR A 362 -26.31 27.97 -2.62
C THR A 362 -24.83 27.59 -2.62
N ILE A 363 -24.23 27.28 -3.79
CA ILE A 363 -22.76 27.30 -3.99
C ILE A 363 -22.44 27.95 -5.34
N THR A 364 -21.62 28.99 -5.27
CA THR A 364 -20.98 29.74 -6.36
C THR A 364 -19.91 28.91 -7.06
N GLY A 365 -19.92 28.91 -8.40
CA GLY A 365 -18.89 28.27 -9.23
C GLY A 365 -17.86 29.27 -9.71
N ALA A 366 -16.58 28.95 -9.51
CA ALA A 366 -15.45 29.60 -10.20
C ALA A 366 -15.12 28.82 -11.48
N GLU A 367 -15.10 29.52 -12.61
CA GLU A 367 -14.68 29.01 -13.93
C GLU A 367 -13.17 28.74 -13.97
N THR A 368 -12.75 27.66 -14.64
CA THR A 368 -11.44 27.62 -15.31
C THR A 368 -11.63 27.10 -16.73
N ARG A 369 -11.21 27.94 -17.70
CA ARG A 369 -11.37 27.78 -19.15
C ARG A 369 -10.01 27.39 -19.74
N PHE A 370 -9.90 26.21 -20.37
CA PHE A 370 -8.74 25.84 -21.21
C PHE A 370 -9.13 26.00 -22.69
N LYS A 371 -8.34 26.75 -23.47
CA LYS A 371 -8.53 26.95 -24.92
C LYS A 371 -7.49 26.12 -25.70
N SER A 372 -7.94 25.24 -26.60
CA SER A 372 -7.09 24.60 -27.62
C SER A 372 -6.91 25.52 -28.85
N THR A 373 -5.78 25.41 -29.55
CA THR A 373 -5.44 26.17 -30.78
C THR A 373 -5.73 25.39 -32.07
N ASP A 374 -6.18 24.14 -31.99
CA ASP A 374 -6.53 23.32 -33.15
C ASP A 374 -7.97 23.59 -33.60
N GLU A 375 -8.14 24.08 -34.83
CA GLU A 375 -9.42 24.42 -35.47
C GLU A 375 -10.40 23.23 -35.49
N SER A 376 -9.88 22.01 -35.59
CA SER A 376 -10.65 20.76 -35.59
C SER A 376 -11.22 20.46 -34.21
N VAL A 377 -10.44 20.75 -33.16
CA VAL A 377 -10.83 20.58 -31.75
C VAL A 377 -11.84 21.64 -31.34
N ARG A 378 -11.68 22.89 -31.81
CA ARG A 378 -12.68 23.95 -31.57
C ARG A 378 -14.02 23.67 -32.22
N LYS A 379 -14.03 23.11 -33.43
CA LYS A 379 -15.28 22.67 -34.09
C LYS A 379 -15.94 21.53 -33.33
N LEU A 380 -15.15 20.60 -32.77
CA LEU A 380 -15.67 19.50 -31.96
C LEU A 380 -16.23 19.98 -30.62
N GLU A 381 -15.52 20.91 -29.95
CA GLU A 381 -15.97 21.54 -28.70
C GLU A 381 -17.27 22.32 -28.92
N ALA A 382 -17.36 23.14 -29.98
CA ALA A 382 -18.58 23.88 -30.30
C ALA A 382 -19.77 22.95 -30.63
N GLN A 383 -19.53 21.82 -31.30
CA GLN A 383 -20.56 20.82 -31.57
C GLN A 383 -21.05 20.14 -30.28
N LEU A 384 -20.13 19.75 -29.40
CA LEU A 384 -20.44 19.17 -28.08
C LEU A 384 -21.19 20.16 -27.18
N GLN A 385 -20.83 21.44 -27.22
CA GLN A 385 -21.46 22.49 -26.41
C GLN A 385 -22.89 22.81 -26.89
N SER A 386 -23.16 22.78 -28.19
CA SER A 386 -24.53 22.90 -28.72
C SER A 386 -25.40 21.68 -28.38
N TYR A 387 -24.80 20.49 -28.27
CA TYR A 387 -25.50 19.23 -28.01
C TYR A 387 -25.90 19.05 -26.54
N MET A 388 -25.07 19.51 -25.60
CA MET A 388 -25.34 19.49 -24.15
C MET A 388 -26.53 20.36 -23.74
N LEU A 389 -27.01 21.21 -24.65
CA LEU A 389 -28.19 22.07 -24.47
C LEU A 389 -29.43 21.51 -25.17
N SER A 390 -29.34 20.38 -25.88
CA SER A 390 -30.48 19.78 -26.60
C SER A 390 -31.00 18.52 -25.88
N ASN A 391 -32.29 18.51 -25.53
CA ASN A 391 -32.98 17.44 -24.81
C ASN A 391 -33.44 16.30 -25.75
N ASP A 392 -32.54 15.73 -26.54
CA ASP A 392 -32.91 14.77 -27.58
C ASP A 392 -32.27 13.38 -27.39
N SER A 393 -33.06 12.32 -27.62
CA SER A 393 -32.81 10.91 -27.29
C SER A 393 -31.80 10.19 -28.19
N ARG A 394 -30.83 10.92 -28.78
CA ARG A 394 -29.90 10.42 -29.81
C ARG A 394 -28.47 10.20 -29.32
N ILE A 395 -28.27 10.00 -28.01
CA ILE A 395 -26.94 9.84 -27.37
C ILE A 395 -26.19 8.59 -27.87
N GLU A 396 -26.88 7.50 -28.23
CA GLU A 396 -26.21 6.29 -28.75
C GLU A 396 -25.64 6.44 -30.16
N ASP A 397 -26.30 7.22 -31.02
CA ASP A 397 -25.82 7.46 -32.39
C ASP A 397 -24.57 8.36 -32.39
N LEU A 398 -24.48 9.25 -31.40
CA LEU A 398 -23.33 10.12 -31.17
C LEU A 398 -22.11 9.33 -30.64
N GLY A 399 -22.33 8.38 -29.72
CA GLY A 399 -21.27 7.47 -29.26
C GLY A 399 -20.64 6.67 -30.40
N LYS A 400 -21.45 6.23 -31.38
CA LYS A 400 -20.97 5.53 -32.57
C LYS A 400 -20.18 6.45 -33.52
N LYS A 401 -20.62 7.70 -33.70
CA LYS A 401 -19.92 8.70 -34.54
C LYS A 401 -18.58 9.14 -33.94
N ILE A 402 -18.51 9.37 -32.63
CA ILE A 402 -17.28 9.73 -31.91
C ILE A 402 -16.26 8.58 -31.96
N ASN A 403 -16.71 7.34 -31.75
CA ASN A 403 -15.84 6.16 -31.80
C ASN A 403 -15.31 5.90 -33.23
N LYS A 404 -16.10 6.21 -34.27
CA LYS A 404 -15.67 6.14 -35.67
C LYS A 404 -14.64 7.23 -36.04
N LEU A 405 -14.74 8.42 -35.46
CA LEU A 405 -13.77 9.52 -35.62
C LEU A 405 -12.45 9.23 -34.91
N MET A 406 -12.50 8.70 -33.67
CA MET A 406 -11.31 8.30 -32.90
C MET A 406 -10.50 7.21 -33.60
N LYS A 407 -11.17 6.24 -34.24
CA LYS A 407 -10.52 5.19 -35.05
C LYS A 407 -9.82 5.72 -36.31
N ARG A 408 -10.22 6.88 -36.85
CA ARG A 408 -9.56 7.50 -38.01
C ARG A 408 -8.32 8.32 -37.63
N ILE A 409 -8.22 8.78 -36.39
CA ILE A 409 -7.07 9.54 -35.89
C ILE A 409 -5.91 8.62 -35.50
N ILE A 410 -6.18 7.33 -35.21
CA ILE A 410 -5.20 6.38 -34.65
C ILE A 410 -4.48 5.51 -35.72
N SER A 411 -4.73 5.69 -37.02
CA SER A 411 -3.91 5.03 -38.07
C SER A 411 -3.84 5.93 -39.30
N PRO A 412 -2.64 6.43 -39.67
CA PRO A 412 -1.67 5.57 -40.34
C PRO A 412 -0.20 5.84 -39.97
N GLN A 413 0.51 4.81 -39.51
CA GLN A 413 1.92 4.52 -39.81
C GLN A 413 2.21 3.10 -39.26
N GLY A 414 2.30 2.12 -40.17
CA GLY A 414 2.71 0.73 -39.90
C GLY A 414 4.15 0.64 -39.38
N GLU A 415 4.66 -0.47 -38.84
CA GLU A 415 4.41 -1.88 -39.14
C GLU A 415 4.54 -2.78 -37.88
N ILE A 416 4.22 -4.05 -38.10
CA ILE A 416 3.81 -5.13 -37.20
C ILE A 416 5.01 -5.88 -36.59
N LEU A 417 4.86 -6.41 -35.36
CA LEU A 417 5.14 -7.83 -34.99
C LEU A 417 4.80 -8.11 -33.50
N GLY A 418 3.93 -9.11 -33.27
CA GLY A 418 3.93 -9.90 -32.02
C GLY A 418 2.73 -9.74 -31.07
N SER A 419 1.66 -10.47 -31.37
CA SER A 419 0.46 -10.80 -30.59
C SER A 419 0.55 -10.90 -29.04
N ALA A 420 -0.36 -10.21 -28.34
CA ALA A 420 -1.02 -10.63 -27.10
C ALA A 420 -2.40 -9.93 -26.96
N PRO A 421 -3.41 -10.57 -26.33
CA PRO A 421 -4.83 -10.35 -26.64
C PRO A 421 -5.43 -9.08 -26.03
N THR A 422 -6.31 -8.49 -26.84
CA THR A 422 -7.31 -7.48 -26.46
C THR A 422 -8.39 -8.08 -25.55
N GLU A 423 -8.54 -7.57 -24.33
CA GLU A 423 -9.79 -7.67 -23.58
C GLU A 423 -10.16 -6.32 -22.93
N GLY A 424 -11.26 -5.74 -23.44
CA GLY A 424 -12.32 -5.12 -22.64
C GLY A 424 -12.05 -3.77 -21.96
N LEU A 425 -12.33 -2.66 -22.66
CA LEU A 425 -12.74 -1.42 -21.99
C LEU A 425 -14.18 -1.59 -21.50
N GLN A 426 -14.35 -1.94 -20.22
CA GLN A 426 -15.67 -2.02 -19.58
C GLN A 426 -16.05 -0.65 -19.03
N ILE A 427 -17.08 -0.02 -19.59
CA ILE A 427 -17.70 1.18 -19.03
C ILE A 427 -18.59 0.72 -17.86
N MET A 428 -18.12 0.92 -16.62
CA MET A 428 -18.91 0.63 -15.41
C MET A 428 -19.69 1.87 -14.97
N TRP A 429 -21.02 1.79 -15.08
CA TRP A 429 -21.96 2.74 -14.50
C TRP A 429 -22.24 2.35 -13.04
N SER A 430 -21.68 3.06 -12.06
CA SER A 430 -21.99 2.82 -10.65
C SER A 430 -23.09 3.78 -10.16
N GLY A 431 -24.32 3.54 -10.60
CA GLY A 431 -25.53 4.05 -9.96
C GLY A 431 -26.20 2.91 -9.17
N ASN A 432 -26.51 3.15 -7.89
CA ASN A 432 -27.16 2.18 -7.01
C ASN A 432 -28.45 1.63 -7.64
N ARG A 433 -28.53 0.30 -7.83
CA ARG A 433 -29.82 -0.41 -7.88
C ARG A 433 -29.85 -1.53 -6.83
N PRO A 434 -30.91 -1.63 -6.00
CA PRO A 434 -31.11 -2.79 -5.13
C PRO A 434 -31.58 -4.00 -5.93
N ARG A 435 -31.16 -5.21 -5.54
CA ARG A 435 -31.73 -6.48 -6.04
C ARG A 435 -33.04 -6.77 -5.30
N THR A 436 -34.11 -7.02 -6.04
CA THR A 436 -34.93 -8.26 -6.05
C THR A 436 -36.13 -8.06 -6.98
N TRP A 437 -36.43 -9.06 -7.84
CA TRP A 437 -37.75 -9.70 -8.03
C TRP A 437 -37.76 -10.57 -9.31
N GLU A 438 -38.01 -11.86 -9.10
CA GLU A 438 -38.46 -12.81 -10.11
C GLU A 438 -39.89 -12.49 -10.56
N ASN A 439 -40.19 -12.86 -11.81
CA ASN A 439 -41.50 -13.21 -12.37
C ASN A 439 -42.77 -12.54 -11.81
N GLY A 440 -43.41 -11.68 -12.58
CA GLY A 440 -44.80 -11.31 -12.30
C GLY A 440 -45.33 -10.20 -13.19
N LYS A 441 -46.30 -10.56 -14.05
CA LYS A 441 -47.03 -9.68 -14.96
C LYS A 441 -47.73 -8.51 -14.23
N SER A 442 -47.81 -7.40 -14.95
CA SER A 442 -48.93 -6.44 -15.02
C SER A 442 -49.59 -5.98 -13.71
N SER A 443 -49.57 -4.67 -13.44
CA SER A 443 -50.64 -3.75 -13.85
C SER A 443 -50.58 -2.41 -13.10
N LEU A 444 -50.72 -1.35 -13.89
CA LEU A 444 -51.44 -0.09 -13.63
C LEU A 444 -51.32 0.63 -12.26
N GLY A 445 -50.87 1.88 -12.32
CA GLY A 445 -51.25 2.90 -11.32
C GLY A 445 -50.34 4.12 -11.31
N ARG A 446 -50.75 5.19 -12.02
CA ARG A 446 -50.14 6.53 -11.98
C ARG A 446 -50.12 7.10 -10.56
N SER A 447 -49.02 7.75 -10.17
CA SER A 447 -49.05 9.12 -9.65
C SER A 447 -47.65 9.75 -9.64
N GLN A 448 -47.64 11.06 -9.88
CA GLN A 448 -46.47 11.91 -10.11
C GLN A 448 -45.66 12.17 -8.83
N GLY A 449 -44.34 12.30 -8.97
CA GLY A 449 -43.45 12.82 -7.94
C GLY A 449 -42.14 13.32 -8.56
N ASN A 450 -41.84 14.61 -8.38
CA ASN A 450 -40.66 15.31 -8.89
C ASN A 450 -39.35 14.67 -8.38
N PHE A 451 -38.46 14.27 -9.30
CA PHE A 451 -37.08 13.89 -8.97
C PHE A 451 -36.15 15.10 -9.07
N SER A 452 -35.60 15.54 -7.94
CA SER A 452 -34.50 16.50 -7.88
C SER A 452 -33.17 15.80 -8.23
N HIS A 453 -32.46 16.30 -9.24
CA HIS A 453 -31.17 15.76 -9.69
C HIS A 453 -30.01 16.37 -8.89
N SER A 454 -29.26 15.53 -8.15
CA SER A 454 -27.95 15.89 -7.60
C SER A 454 -26.86 15.67 -8.64
N GLY A 455 -26.15 16.75 -9.01
CA GLY A 455 -25.13 16.78 -10.05
C GLY A 455 -23.88 15.92 -9.78
N GLY A 456 -23.30 15.40 -10.86
CA GLY A 456 -21.95 14.82 -10.89
C GLY A 456 -20.97 15.78 -11.58
N LYS A 457 -19.75 15.89 -11.06
CA LYS A 457 -18.63 16.57 -11.74
C LYS A 457 -17.84 15.57 -12.58
N PHE A 458 -17.51 15.97 -13.81
CA PHE A 458 -16.54 15.28 -14.67
C PHE A 458 -15.14 15.83 -14.38
N HIS A 459 -14.15 14.94 -14.26
CA HIS A 459 -12.73 15.28 -14.41
C HIS A 459 -12.17 14.46 -15.56
N ILE A 460 -11.68 15.13 -16.59
CA ILE A 460 -10.83 14.54 -17.63
C ILE A 460 -9.40 14.96 -17.28
N LEU A 461 -8.58 14.02 -16.82
CA LEU A 461 -7.13 14.18 -16.78
C LEU A 461 -6.58 13.51 -18.04
N LYS A 462 -5.85 14.30 -18.83
CA LYS A 462 -5.18 13.92 -20.07
C LYS A 462 -3.90 13.17 -19.74
N GLU A 463 -3.62 12.10 -20.47
CA GLU A 463 -2.31 11.41 -20.52
C GLU A 463 -1.23 12.28 -21.17
#